data_AF-A0A7Z6TBS2-F1
#
_entry.id   AF-A0A7Z6TBS2-F1
#
_cell.length_a   1.000
_cell.length_b   1.000
_cell.length_c   1.000
_cell.angle_alpha   90.00
_cell.angle_beta   90.00
_cell.angle_gamma   90.00
#
_symmetry.space_group_name_H-M   'P 1'
#
loop_
_entity.id
_entity.type
_entity.pdbx_description
1 polymer ?
#
loop_
_entity_poly.entity_id
_entity_poly.type
_entity_poly.pdbx_seq_one_letter_code
_entity_poly.pdbx_strand_id
1 'polypeptide(L)'
;MTSGFYTDPSSGPAAWAAANPGDGRAAAIRDNIASRPMARWFGAWSGDIGAAVGSYVGAADAVDKLPVLIAYNIPGRDACGGHSGGGAGTPAAYQAWISAFASAIGSRPALVVIEPDSLGDFSCLSQAQIAERNGMLRGALTQFRDRAPNTWTYLDAGNPAWIGAATMAQHLDGAGAREAHGFSLNISNYFTTGENTAYGNAINSALSSTYGYTKPYVVDTSRNGNGSNGQWCNPGGRRIGAVSQTGGGGAEMLLWLKTPGESDGNCGVGGGSAAGQFLPEVAYKMIYGY
;
A
#
# COMPACT_ATOMS: atom_id res chain seq x y z
N MET A 1 -16.12 6.95 13.93
CA MET A 1 -15.67 7.41 12.60
C MET A 1 -14.80 8.62 12.85
N THR A 2 -13.60 8.68 12.26
CA THR A 2 -12.69 9.82 12.38
C THR A 2 -13.10 10.94 11.41
N SER A 3 -12.60 12.16 11.60
CA SER A 3 -12.91 13.31 10.74
C SER A 3 -12.15 13.35 9.40
N GLY A 4 -11.56 12.23 8.95
CA GLY A 4 -10.83 12.10 7.68
C GLY A 4 -9.51 11.33 7.82
N PHE A 5 -8.69 11.35 6.78
CA PHE A 5 -7.38 10.67 6.77
C PHE A 5 -6.26 11.52 7.38
N TYR A 6 -5.26 10.85 7.95
CA TYR A 6 -4.10 11.51 8.57
C TYR A 6 -3.08 11.93 7.52
N THR A 7 -2.64 13.19 7.58
CA THR A 7 -1.50 13.71 6.82
C THR A 7 -0.27 13.67 7.71
N ASP A 8 0.74 12.88 7.34
CA ASP A 8 1.99 12.76 8.11
C ASP A 8 2.88 14.00 7.90
N PRO A 9 3.09 14.85 8.92
CA PRO A 9 3.98 16.01 8.82
C PRO A 9 5.46 15.61 8.68
N SER A 10 5.78 14.33 8.91
CA SER A 10 7.11 13.74 8.78
C SER A 10 7.30 12.87 7.53
N SER A 11 6.34 12.87 6.60
CA SER A 11 6.47 12.16 5.32
C SER A 11 7.72 12.61 4.54
N GLY A 12 8.29 11.74 3.71
CA GLY A 12 9.42 12.07 2.83
C GLY A 12 9.28 13.40 2.07
N PRO A 13 8.15 13.67 1.37
CA PRO A 13 7.91 14.98 0.74
C PRO A 13 7.82 16.14 1.73
N ALA A 14 7.23 15.96 2.91
CA ALA A 14 7.14 17.01 3.94
C ALA A 14 8.52 17.36 4.50
N ALA A 15 9.30 16.34 4.89
CA ALA A 15 10.66 16.49 5.38
C ALA A 15 11.57 17.16 4.34
N TRP A 16 11.49 16.74 3.07
CA TRP A 16 12.29 17.34 2.01
C TRP A 16 11.91 18.80 1.76
N ALA A 17 10.61 19.13 1.66
CA ALA A 17 10.17 20.50 1.42
C ALA A 17 10.55 21.44 2.58
N ALA A 18 10.46 20.97 3.83
CA ALA A 18 10.85 21.73 5.01
C ALA A 18 12.37 21.98 5.07
N ALA A 19 13.18 20.99 4.66
CA ALA A 19 14.64 21.11 4.63
C ALA A 19 15.17 21.95 3.45
N ASN A 20 14.36 22.15 2.40
CA ASN A 20 14.77 22.82 1.16
C ASN A 20 13.88 24.03 0.80
N PRO A 21 13.65 25.01 1.70
CA PRO A 21 12.68 26.09 1.47
C PRO A 21 13.04 27.02 0.30
N GLY A 22 14.32 27.07 -0.10
CA GLY A 22 14.80 27.87 -1.23
C GLY A 22 14.79 27.14 -2.59
N ASP A 23 14.47 25.84 -2.63
CA ASP A 23 14.36 25.10 -3.88
C ASP A 23 13.06 25.50 -4.60
N GLY A 24 13.14 25.83 -5.90
CA GLY A 24 11.97 26.27 -6.68
C GLY A 24 10.82 25.26 -6.73
N ARG A 25 11.07 23.98 -6.43
CA ARG A 25 10.07 22.90 -6.41
C ARG A 25 9.39 22.75 -5.04
N ALA A 26 9.98 23.30 -3.97
CA ALA A 26 9.54 23.05 -2.59
C ALA A 26 8.09 23.46 -2.33
N ALA A 27 7.66 24.62 -2.82
CA ALA A 27 6.27 25.07 -2.67
C ALA A 27 5.29 24.11 -3.36
N ALA A 28 5.57 23.71 -4.60
CA ALA A 28 4.71 22.79 -5.34
C ALA A 28 4.62 21.42 -4.65
N ILE A 29 5.75 20.86 -4.19
CA ILE A 29 5.78 19.58 -3.47
C ILE A 29 5.03 19.68 -2.14
N ARG A 30 5.21 20.76 -1.39
CA ARG A 30 4.48 21.00 -0.13
C ARG A 30 2.96 21.05 -0.38
N ASP A 31 2.53 21.84 -1.34
CA ASP A 31 1.11 22.18 -1.52
C ASP A 31 0.31 21.09 -2.26
N ASN A 32 0.99 20.27 -3.08
CA ASN A 32 0.33 19.23 -3.87
C ASN A 32 0.58 17.81 -3.36
N ILE A 33 1.70 17.55 -2.66
CA ILE A 33 2.03 16.19 -2.20
C ILE A 33 2.07 16.13 -0.67
N ALA A 34 2.93 16.90 -0.02
CA ALA A 34 3.18 16.78 1.43
C ALA A 34 1.94 17.10 2.29
N SER A 35 1.05 17.97 1.80
CA SER A 35 -0.20 18.32 2.48
C SER A 35 -1.31 17.28 2.34
N ARG A 36 -1.09 16.21 1.57
CA ARG A 36 -2.12 15.20 1.27
C ARG A 36 -1.99 13.98 2.19
N PRO A 37 -3.11 13.41 2.66
CA PRO A 37 -3.08 12.15 3.38
C PRO A 37 -2.55 11.01 2.50
N MET A 38 -1.61 10.24 3.01
CA MET A 38 -0.99 9.10 2.34
C MET A 38 -0.61 8.03 3.37
N ALA A 39 -0.37 6.81 2.89
CA ALA A 39 0.02 5.72 3.77
C ALA A 39 1.47 5.83 4.26
N ARG A 40 1.74 5.35 5.48
CA ARG A 40 3.10 5.14 5.98
C ARG A 40 3.48 3.66 5.88
N TRP A 41 4.66 3.40 5.29
CA TRP A 41 5.16 2.05 5.06
C TRP A 41 6.05 1.60 6.23
N PHE A 42 5.84 0.36 6.65
CA PHE A 42 6.61 -0.27 7.71
C PHE A 42 7.14 -1.63 7.27
N GLY A 43 8.37 -1.93 7.68
CA GLY A 43 8.99 -3.24 7.46
C GLY A 43 10.26 -3.40 8.28
N ALA A 44 11.19 -4.24 7.82
CA ALA A 44 12.43 -4.52 8.56
C ALA A 44 13.28 -3.27 8.86
N TRP A 45 13.16 -2.20 8.07
CA TRP A 45 13.87 -0.93 8.27
C TRP A 45 13.25 -0.03 9.35
N SER A 46 12.10 -0.39 9.92
CA SER A 46 11.38 0.46 10.87
C SER A 46 11.94 0.43 12.30
N GLY A 47 13.00 -0.34 12.57
CA GLY A 47 13.56 -0.48 13.92
C GLY A 47 12.59 -1.21 14.86
N ASP A 48 12.37 -0.66 16.06
CA ASP A 48 11.32 -1.15 16.95
C ASP A 48 9.94 -0.84 16.34
N ILE A 49 9.31 -1.88 15.80
CA ILE A 49 8.03 -1.75 15.12
C ILE A 49 6.91 -1.29 16.05
N GLY A 50 6.93 -1.69 17.33
CA GLY A 50 5.91 -1.30 18.28
C GLY A 50 5.96 0.20 18.56
N ALA A 51 7.16 0.74 18.77
CA ALA A 51 7.36 2.17 18.94
C ALA A 51 7.01 2.96 17.67
N ALA A 52 7.45 2.50 16.50
CA ALA A 52 7.22 3.18 15.23
C ALA A 52 5.72 3.27 14.88
N VAL A 53 4.98 2.16 14.98
CA VAL A 53 3.54 2.12 14.72
C VAL A 53 2.77 2.88 15.80
N GLY A 54 3.12 2.68 17.07
CA GLY A 54 2.46 3.33 18.20
C GLY A 54 2.53 4.85 18.12
N SER A 55 3.69 5.39 17.73
CA SER A 55 3.91 6.82 17.51
C SER A 55 3.06 7.37 16.38
N TYR A 56 3.08 6.71 15.20
CA TYR A 56 2.32 7.17 14.03
C TYR A 56 0.81 7.15 14.27
N VAL A 57 0.28 6.07 14.82
CA VAL A 57 -1.15 5.92 15.11
C VAL A 57 -1.57 6.84 16.26
N GLY A 58 -0.72 7.03 17.26
CA GLY A 58 -0.98 7.98 18.35
C GLY A 58 -1.05 9.43 17.87
N ALA A 59 -0.17 9.83 16.95
CA ALA A 59 -0.21 11.16 16.35
C ALA A 59 -1.48 11.40 15.54
N ALA A 60 -1.96 10.40 14.79
CA ALA A 60 -3.21 10.47 14.04
C ALA A 60 -4.45 10.56 14.95
N ASP A 61 -4.49 9.72 16.00
CA ASP A 61 -5.57 9.68 16.99
C ASP A 61 -5.70 11.01 17.75
N ALA A 62 -4.57 11.64 18.10
CA ALA A 62 -4.53 12.93 18.78
C ALA A 62 -5.18 14.09 17.99
N VAL A 63 -5.38 13.92 16.68
CA VAL A 63 -6.03 14.91 15.80
C VAL A 63 -7.31 14.37 15.13
N ASP A 64 -7.87 13.28 15.66
CA ASP A 64 -9.07 12.61 15.15
C ASP A 64 -9.00 12.30 13.64
N LYS A 65 -7.88 11.72 13.20
CA LYS A 65 -7.67 11.27 11.81
C LYS A 65 -7.39 9.77 11.74
N LEU A 66 -7.85 9.15 10.65
CA LEU A 66 -7.57 7.75 10.33
C LEU A 66 -6.14 7.63 9.76
N PRO A 67 -5.21 6.96 10.46
CA PRO A 67 -3.93 6.62 9.88
C PRO A 67 -4.08 5.51 8.84
N VAL A 68 -3.35 5.63 7.73
CA VAL A 68 -3.26 4.61 6.69
C VAL A 68 -1.85 4.02 6.75
N LEU A 69 -1.74 2.71 6.94
CA LEU A 69 -0.46 2.02 7.13
C LEU A 69 -0.30 0.91 6.09
N ILE A 70 0.93 0.68 5.66
CA ILE A 70 1.31 -0.50 4.89
C ILE A 70 2.21 -1.38 5.76
N ALA A 71 1.77 -2.60 6.03
CA ALA A 71 2.62 -3.65 6.58
C ALA A 71 3.33 -4.37 5.43
N TYR A 72 4.65 -4.23 5.32
CA TYR A 72 5.42 -4.71 4.16
C TYR A 72 6.71 -5.42 4.60
N ASN A 73 6.56 -6.54 5.29
CA ASN A 73 7.68 -7.28 5.90
C ASN A 73 7.63 -8.81 5.72
N ILE A 74 6.83 -9.34 4.80
CA ILE A 74 6.73 -10.79 4.61
C ILE A 74 8.05 -11.38 4.08
N PRO A 75 8.50 -12.55 4.55
CA PRO A 75 9.66 -13.23 3.99
C PRO A 75 9.51 -13.52 2.50
N GLY A 76 10.61 -13.38 1.75
CA GLY A 76 10.62 -13.56 0.30
C GLY A 76 9.81 -12.51 -0.45
N ARG A 77 9.71 -11.29 0.10
CA ARG A 77 9.04 -10.14 -0.51
C ARG A 77 9.57 -9.84 -1.90
N ASP A 78 8.70 -9.35 -2.78
CA ASP A 78 9.04 -8.96 -4.15
C ASP A 78 9.77 -10.09 -4.91
N ALA A 79 9.15 -11.27 -4.89
CA ALA A 79 9.73 -12.50 -5.43
C ALA A 79 9.86 -12.48 -6.96
N CYS A 80 9.03 -11.68 -7.64
CA CYS A 80 9.08 -11.52 -9.09
C CYS A 80 9.84 -10.27 -9.56
N GLY A 81 9.79 -9.15 -8.82
CA GLY A 81 10.35 -7.86 -9.26
C GLY A 81 11.74 -7.53 -8.70
N GLY A 82 12.10 -8.09 -7.55
CA GLY A 82 13.43 -8.05 -6.91
C GLY A 82 13.95 -6.69 -6.40
N HIS A 83 13.45 -5.55 -6.89
CA HIS A 83 13.95 -4.21 -6.54
C HIS A 83 13.66 -3.81 -5.07
N SER A 84 12.57 -4.32 -4.51
CA SER A 84 12.14 -4.17 -3.13
C SER A 84 12.22 -5.49 -2.36
N GLY A 85 13.08 -6.41 -2.79
CA GLY A 85 13.29 -7.70 -2.12
C GLY A 85 13.62 -7.56 -0.63
N GLY A 86 13.25 -8.56 0.16
CA GLY A 86 13.58 -8.62 1.59
C GLY A 86 12.46 -9.19 2.45
N GLY A 87 12.15 -8.47 3.53
CA GLY A 87 11.20 -8.89 4.56
C GLY A 87 11.88 -9.47 5.80
N ALA A 88 11.07 -10.00 6.71
CA ALA A 88 11.55 -10.69 7.90
C ALA A 88 12.37 -11.92 7.51
N GLY A 89 13.37 -12.26 8.33
CA GLY A 89 14.28 -13.38 8.03
C GLY A 89 13.62 -14.76 8.08
N THR A 90 12.49 -14.91 8.80
CA THR A 90 11.75 -16.17 8.93
C THR A 90 10.25 -15.92 9.14
N PRO A 91 9.38 -16.92 8.91
CA PRO A 91 7.96 -16.84 9.25
C PRO A 91 7.68 -16.54 10.73
N ALA A 92 8.49 -17.09 11.64
CA ALA A 92 8.36 -16.82 13.07
C ALA A 92 8.72 -15.36 13.41
N ALA A 93 9.76 -14.81 12.79
CA ALA A 93 10.12 -13.40 12.94
C ALA A 93 9.02 -12.48 12.37
N TYR A 94 8.42 -12.86 11.24
CA TYR A 94 7.26 -12.15 10.69
C TYR A 94 6.06 -12.17 11.64
N GLN A 95 5.73 -13.32 12.21
CA GLN A 95 4.63 -13.46 13.16
C GLN A 95 4.84 -12.58 14.40
N ALA A 96 6.06 -12.55 14.95
CA ALA A 96 6.40 -11.66 16.07
C ALA A 96 6.26 -10.19 15.69
N TRP A 97 6.77 -9.81 14.50
CA TRP A 97 6.70 -8.45 13.98
C TRP A 97 5.25 -7.98 13.77
N ILE A 98 4.41 -8.77 13.11
CA ILE A 98 3.02 -8.39 12.84
C ILE A 98 2.15 -8.39 14.11
N SER A 99 2.48 -9.24 15.09
CA SER A 99 1.84 -9.24 16.41
C SER A 99 2.16 -7.95 17.19
N ALA A 100 3.41 -7.50 17.16
CA ALA A 100 3.83 -6.23 17.76
C ALA A 100 3.21 -5.03 17.03
N PHE A 101 3.15 -5.08 15.69
CA PHE A 101 2.47 -4.07 14.86
C PHE A 101 1.00 -3.91 15.26
N ALA A 102 0.24 -5.02 15.29
CA ALA A 102 -1.18 -4.98 15.64
C ALA A 102 -1.39 -4.53 17.10
N SER A 103 -0.57 -5.00 18.04
CA SER A 103 -0.63 -4.57 19.44
C SER A 103 -0.37 -3.07 19.58
N ALA A 104 0.52 -2.51 18.78
CA ALA A 104 0.86 -1.09 18.78
C ALA A 104 -0.20 -0.20 18.15
N ILE A 105 -1.17 -0.75 17.40
CA ILE A 105 -2.42 -0.04 17.05
C ILE A 105 -3.40 -0.12 18.22
N GLY A 106 -3.62 -1.32 18.78
CA GLY A 106 -4.58 -1.51 19.86
C GLY A 106 -6.01 -1.16 19.43
N SER A 107 -6.81 -0.57 20.31
CA SER A 107 -8.20 -0.23 20.02
C SER A 107 -8.40 1.04 19.17
N ARG A 108 -7.35 1.70 18.70
CA ARG A 108 -7.47 2.92 17.88
C ARG A 108 -7.93 2.57 16.45
N PRO A 109 -8.72 3.44 15.80
CA PRO A 109 -9.09 3.23 14.41
C PRO A 109 -7.86 3.34 13.51
N ALA A 110 -7.71 2.40 12.58
CA ALA A 110 -6.64 2.41 11.58
C ALA A 110 -7.09 1.71 10.29
N LEU A 111 -6.41 2.01 9.20
CA LEU A 111 -6.48 1.23 7.96
C LEU A 111 -5.11 0.62 7.71
N VAL A 112 -5.05 -0.70 7.54
CA VAL A 112 -3.81 -1.42 7.26
C VAL A 112 -3.95 -2.21 5.97
N VAL A 113 -3.07 -1.93 5.02
CA VAL A 113 -2.83 -2.79 3.87
C VAL A 113 -1.73 -3.79 4.21
N ILE A 114 -1.99 -5.06 3.96
CA ILE A 114 -1.14 -6.17 4.36
C ILE A 114 -0.42 -6.70 3.12
N GLU A 115 0.90 -6.54 3.14
CA GLU A 115 1.88 -7.15 2.26
C GLU A 115 1.59 -6.98 0.76
N PRO A 116 1.71 -5.73 0.24
CA PRO A 116 1.69 -5.48 -1.20
C PRO A 116 2.44 -6.51 -2.03
N ASP A 117 1.90 -6.85 -3.20
CA ASP A 117 2.45 -7.78 -4.20
C ASP A 117 2.49 -9.26 -3.79
N SER A 118 2.24 -9.59 -2.52
CA SER A 118 2.38 -10.96 -2.00
C SER A 118 1.56 -12.00 -2.75
N LEU A 119 0.32 -11.66 -3.12
CA LEU A 119 -0.58 -12.53 -3.88
C LEU A 119 -0.34 -12.48 -5.39
N GLY A 120 0.26 -11.39 -5.89
CA GLY A 120 0.65 -11.25 -7.30
C GLY A 120 1.86 -12.11 -7.65
N ASP A 121 2.78 -12.26 -6.69
CA ASP A 121 4.08 -12.93 -6.85
C ASP A 121 4.04 -14.47 -6.90
N PHE A 122 2.86 -15.11 -6.78
CA PHE A 122 2.78 -16.58 -6.66
C PHE A 122 3.45 -17.34 -7.81
N SER A 123 3.48 -16.77 -9.02
CA SER A 123 4.17 -17.38 -10.17
C SER A 123 5.67 -17.57 -9.98
N CYS A 124 6.29 -16.86 -9.02
CA CYS A 124 7.71 -16.96 -8.69
C CYS A 124 7.97 -17.81 -7.44
N LEU A 125 6.94 -18.50 -6.92
CA LEU A 125 7.01 -19.32 -5.72
C LEU A 125 6.66 -20.78 -6.02
N SER A 126 7.26 -21.70 -5.27
CA SER A 126 6.81 -23.09 -5.21
C SER A 126 5.49 -23.21 -4.43
N GLN A 127 4.77 -24.33 -4.63
CA GLN A 127 3.52 -24.58 -3.91
C GLN A 127 3.69 -24.57 -2.38
N ALA A 128 4.84 -25.04 -1.87
CA ALA A 128 5.15 -25.00 -0.44
C ALA A 128 5.32 -23.56 0.06
N GLN A 129 6.00 -22.71 -0.71
CA GLN A 129 6.16 -21.28 -0.38
C GLN A 129 4.83 -20.52 -0.46
N ILE A 130 3.95 -20.86 -1.41
CA ILE A 130 2.60 -20.31 -1.49
C ILE A 130 1.79 -20.69 -0.23
N ALA A 131 1.85 -21.95 0.20
CA ALA A 131 1.15 -22.40 1.39
C ALA A 131 1.66 -21.70 2.67
N GLU A 132 2.98 -21.53 2.79
CA GLU A 132 3.60 -20.79 3.91
C GLU A 132 3.19 -19.31 3.90
N ARG A 133 3.24 -18.65 2.72
CA ARG A 133 2.78 -17.27 2.54
C ARG A 133 1.32 -17.09 2.93
N ASN A 134 0.43 -17.96 2.48
CA ASN A 134 -0.98 -17.95 2.89
C ASN A 134 -1.17 -18.21 4.40
N GLY A 135 -0.32 -19.05 5.00
CA GLY A 135 -0.27 -19.24 6.45
C GLY A 135 0.07 -17.94 7.19
N MET A 136 1.08 -17.22 6.72
CA MET A 136 1.51 -15.94 7.30
C MET A 136 0.43 -14.85 7.15
N LEU A 137 -0.22 -14.74 6.00
CA LEU A 137 -1.29 -13.75 5.77
C LEU A 137 -2.53 -14.01 6.66
N ARG A 138 -2.97 -15.27 6.78
CA ARG A 138 -4.03 -15.64 7.73
C ARG A 138 -3.64 -15.38 9.18
N GLY A 139 -2.38 -15.65 9.52
CA GLY A 139 -1.81 -15.33 10.83
C GLY A 139 -1.83 -13.82 11.12
N ALA A 140 -1.48 -12.98 10.13
CA ALA A 140 -1.56 -11.53 10.22
C ALA A 140 -2.99 -11.05 10.48
N LEU A 141 -3.97 -11.53 9.69
CA LEU A 141 -5.39 -11.22 9.88
C LEU A 141 -5.88 -11.59 11.29
N THR A 142 -5.46 -12.75 11.80
CA THR A 142 -5.73 -13.18 13.18
C THR A 142 -5.16 -12.20 14.20
N GLN A 143 -3.91 -11.74 14.02
CA GLN A 143 -3.31 -10.76 14.94
C GLN A 143 -4.08 -9.43 14.95
N PHE A 144 -4.50 -8.92 13.79
CA PHE A 144 -5.29 -7.69 13.73
C PHE A 144 -6.67 -7.86 14.37
N ARG A 145 -7.36 -8.97 14.11
CA ARG A 145 -8.65 -9.28 14.74
C ARG A 145 -8.54 -9.27 16.27
N ASP A 146 -7.52 -9.92 16.81
CA ASP A 146 -7.41 -10.15 18.25
C ASP A 146 -6.85 -8.92 19.00
N ARG A 147 -6.03 -8.10 18.34
CA ARG A 147 -5.24 -7.04 18.99
C ARG A 147 -5.61 -5.63 18.54
N ALA A 148 -6.22 -5.50 17.37
CA ALA A 148 -6.58 -4.24 16.76
C ALA A 148 -8.00 -4.26 16.14
N PRO A 149 -9.04 -4.55 16.94
CA PRO A 149 -10.39 -4.87 16.44
C PRO A 149 -11.08 -3.72 15.68
N ASN A 150 -10.59 -2.49 15.81
CA ASN A 150 -11.09 -1.31 15.10
C ASN A 150 -10.29 -0.99 13.82
N THR A 151 -9.45 -1.92 13.37
CA THR A 151 -8.62 -1.76 12.17
C THR A 151 -9.28 -2.39 10.95
N TRP A 152 -9.40 -1.64 9.87
CA TRP A 152 -9.76 -2.20 8.57
C TRP A 152 -8.52 -2.77 7.88
N THR A 153 -8.51 -4.08 7.69
CA THR A 153 -7.42 -4.79 7.01
C THR A 153 -7.77 -5.06 5.54
N TYR A 154 -6.83 -4.74 4.65
CA TYR A 154 -6.94 -4.99 3.21
C TYR A 154 -5.78 -5.88 2.78
N LEU A 155 -6.08 -7.03 2.17
CA LEU A 155 -5.05 -7.84 1.49
C LEU A 155 -4.77 -7.25 0.11
N ASP A 156 -3.50 -7.16 -0.29
CA ASP A 156 -3.19 -6.64 -1.61
C ASP A 156 -3.47 -7.65 -2.74
N ALA A 157 -4.18 -7.18 -3.76
CA ALA A 157 -4.63 -7.96 -4.90
C ALA A 157 -4.02 -7.49 -6.23
N GLY A 158 -2.85 -6.84 -6.18
CA GLY A 158 -2.10 -6.45 -7.37
C GLY A 158 -2.82 -5.41 -8.23
N ASN A 159 -2.83 -5.62 -9.55
CA ASN A 159 -3.34 -4.64 -10.51
C ASN A 159 -3.96 -5.29 -11.77
N PRO A 160 -4.70 -4.53 -12.60
CA PRO A 160 -5.50 -5.07 -13.70
C PRO A 160 -4.73 -5.83 -14.79
N ALA A 161 -3.42 -5.60 -14.94
CA ALA A 161 -2.62 -6.21 -15.99
C ALA A 161 -1.62 -7.25 -15.45
N TRP A 162 -1.75 -7.68 -14.20
CA TRP A 162 -0.84 -8.66 -13.60
C TRP A 162 -1.44 -10.06 -13.54
N ILE A 163 -2.47 -10.28 -12.71
CA ILE A 163 -3.09 -11.58 -12.50
C ILE A 163 -4.56 -11.52 -12.94
N GLY A 164 -5.05 -12.55 -13.64
CA GLY A 164 -6.46 -12.62 -14.02
C GLY A 164 -7.39 -12.61 -12.80
N ALA A 165 -8.55 -11.93 -12.90
CA ALA A 165 -9.44 -11.70 -11.77
C ALA A 165 -9.91 -12.98 -11.04
N ALA A 166 -10.21 -14.05 -11.79
CA ALA A 166 -10.60 -15.34 -11.21
C ALA A 166 -9.47 -16.01 -10.42
N THR A 167 -8.23 -15.93 -10.93
CA THR A 167 -7.03 -16.42 -10.24
C THR A 167 -6.73 -15.59 -9.00
N MET A 168 -6.84 -14.26 -9.09
CA MET A 168 -6.66 -13.39 -7.92
C MET A 168 -7.74 -13.64 -6.86
N ALA A 169 -9.00 -13.89 -7.24
CA ALA A 169 -10.05 -14.31 -6.32
C ALA A 169 -9.69 -15.61 -5.57
N GLN A 170 -9.10 -16.58 -6.26
CA GLN A 170 -8.57 -17.80 -5.63
C GLN A 170 -7.42 -17.50 -4.66
N HIS A 171 -6.49 -16.62 -5.03
CA HIS A 171 -5.38 -16.25 -4.15
C HIS A 171 -5.89 -15.54 -2.88
N LEU A 172 -6.82 -14.60 -3.03
CA LEU A 172 -7.47 -13.89 -1.93
C LEU A 172 -8.19 -14.86 -0.98
N ASP A 173 -9.00 -15.78 -1.51
CA ASP A 173 -9.69 -16.77 -0.68
C ASP A 173 -8.71 -17.66 0.10
N GLY A 174 -7.67 -18.16 -0.58
CA GLY A 174 -6.62 -18.97 0.04
C GLY A 174 -5.82 -18.24 1.11
N ALA A 175 -5.68 -16.92 0.98
CA ALA A 175 -5.03 -16.04 1.96
C ALA A 175 -5.95 -15.61 3.12
N GLY A 176 -7.23 -15.99 3.08
CA GLY A 176 -8.20 -15.70 4.14
C GLY A 176 -8.93 -14.36 4.00
N ALA A 177 -9.08 -13.83 2.77
CA ALA A 177 -9.78 -12.56 2.52
C ALA A 177 -11.19 -12.48 3.12
N ARG A 178 -11.85 -13.62 3.40
CA ARG A 178 -13.11 -13.66 4.14
C ARG A 178 -13.02 -13.01 5.52
N GLU A 179 -11.89 -13.11 6.21
CA GLU A 179 -11.64 -12.49 7.52
C GLU A 179 -11.11 -11.05 7.42
N ALA A 180 -10.60 -10.64 6.24
CA ALA A 180 -10.20 -9.26 6.00
C ALA A 180 -11.42 -8.33 5.84
N HIS A 181 -11.24 -7.03 6.06
CA HIS A 181 -12.27 -6.05 5.68
C HIS A 181 -12.44 -6.01 4.17
N GLY A 182 -11.32 -5.94 3.43
CA GLY A 182 -11.34 -5.84 1.97
C GLY A 182 -10.06 -6.28 1.28
N PHE A 183 -9.88 -5.82 0.05
CA PHE A 183 -8.61 -5.92 -0.69
C PHE A 183 -8.17 -4.59 -1.30
N SER A 184 -6.88 -4.42 -1.55
CA SER A 184 -6.32 -3.24 -2.23
C SER A 184 -5.91 -3.55 -3.65
N LEU A 185 -5.91 -2.51 -4.49
CA LEU A 185 -5.49 -2.56 -5.88
C LEU A 185 -4.52 -1.43 -6.19
N ASN A 186 -3.70 -1.66 -7.22
CA ASN A 186 -2.86 -0.67 -7.89
C ASN A 186 -1.69 -0.13 -7.07
N ILE A 187 -1.35 -0.75 -5.93
CA ILE A 187 -0.29 -0.23 -5.06
C ILE A 187 0.98 0.01 -5.85
N SER A 188 1.51 1.22 -5.75
CA SER A 188 2.73 1.63 -6.47
C SER A 188 2.63 1.50 -8.00
N ASN A 189 1.43 1.41 -8.59
CA ASN A 189 1.24 1.28 -10.02
C ASN A 189 0.45 2.47 -10.59
N TYR A 190 0.16 2.42 -11.89
CA TYR A 190 -0.27 3.58 -12.66
C TYR A 190 -1.60 3.37 -13.39
N PHE A 191 -2.23 2.19 -13.30
CA PHE A 191 -3.49 1.93 -13.99
C PHE A 191 -4.58 2.89 -13.53
N THR A 192 -5.41 3.33 -14.46
CA THR A 192 -6.45 4.32 -14.17
C THR A 192 -7.43 3.79 -13.14
N THR A 193 -8.13 4.69 -12.45
CA THR A 193 -9.17 4.31 -11.49
C THR A 193 -10.27 3.49 -12.16
N GLY A 194 -10.60 3.77 -13.43
CA GLY A 194 -11.60 3.01 -14.19
C GLY A 194 -11.16 1.57 -14.48
N GLU A 195 -9.91 1.34 -14.87
CA GLU A 195 -9.36 -0.01 -15.07
C GLU A 195 -9.37 -0.81 -13.77
N ASN A 196 -8.95 -0.19 -12.66
CA ASN A 196 -8.97 -0.82 -11.34
C ASN A 196 -10.38 -1.12 -10.85
N THR A 197 -11.34 -0.24 -11.14
CA THR A 197 -12.75 -0.48 -10.85
C THR A 197 -13.27 -1.73 -11.56
N ALA A 198 -13.03 -1.81 -12.89
CA ALA A 198 -13.46 -2.95 -13.67
C ALA A 198 -12.84 -4.26 -13.15
N TYR A 199 -11.55 -4.22 -12.81
CA TYR A 199 -10.83 -5.35 -12.26
C TYR A 199 -11.32 -5.77 -10.86
N GLY A 200 -11.50 -4.81 -9.93
CA GLY A 200 -12.03 -5.09 -8.59
C GLY A 200 -13.45 -5.66 -8.62
N ASN A 201 -14.30 -5.16 -9.53
CA ASN A 201 -15.63 -5.74 -9.76
C ASN A 201 -15.54 -7.17 -10.31
N ALA A 202 -14.62 -7.44 -11.24
CA ALA A 202 -14.40 -8.78 -11.77
C ALA A 202 -13.89 -9.77 -10.71
N ILE A 203 -12.98 -9.34 -9.81
CA ILE A 203 -12.54 -10.12 -8.65
C ILE A 203 -13.75 -10.45 -7.77
N ASN A 204 -14.57 -9.45 -7.44
CA ASN A 204 -15.76 -9.66 -6.62
C ASN A 204 -16.80 -10.58 -7.29
N SER A 205 -16.98 -10.49 -8.61
CA SER A 205 -17.82 -11.44 -9.33
C SER A 205 -17.30 -12.88 -9.19
N ALA A 206 -15.99 -13.10 -9.31
CA ALA A 206 -15.38 -14.41 -9.12
C ALA A 206 -15.44 -14.90 -7.67
N LEU A 207 -15.19 -14.02 -6.68
CA LEU A 207 -15.36 -14.34 -5.26
C LEU A 207 -16.80 -14.75 -4.96
N SER A 208 -17.77 -14.02 -5.51
CA SER A 208 -19.20 -14.31 -5.31
C SER A 208 -19.60 -15.62 -5.95
N SER A 209 -19.20 -15.88 -7.20
CA SER A 209 -19.61 -17.08 -7.93
C SER A 209 -18.98 -18.36 -7.38
N THR A 210 -17.74 -18.28 -6.92
CA THR A 210 -16.94 -19.45 -6.53
C THR A 210 -16.98 -19.71 -5.02
N TYR A 211 -16.97 -18.64 -4.22
CA TYR A 211 -16.81 -18.73 -2.76
C TYR A 211 -17.97 -18.10 -1.98
N GLY A 212 -18.94 -17.48 -2.65
CA GLY A 212 -20.18 -16.98 -2.03
C GLY A 212 -20.01 -15.72 -1.17
N TYR A 213 -19.04 -14.86 -1.47
CA TYR A 213 -18.92 -13.55 -0.82
C TYR A 213 -18.32 -12.49 -1.75
N THR A 214 -18.50 -11.23 -1.37
CA THR A 214 -17.79 -10.08 -1.95
C THR A 214 -17.09 -9.31 -0.83
N LYS A 215 -16.19 -8.42 -1.23
CA LYS A 215 -15.44 -7.55 -0.31
C LYS A 215 -15.34 -6.12 -0.88
N PRO A 216 -15.38 -5.09 -0.04
CA PRO A 216 -14.99 -3.75 -0.47
C PRO A 216 -13.52 -3.76 -0.91
N TYR A 217 -13.16 -2.81 -1.76
CA TYR A 217 -11.79 -2.62 -2.19
C TYR A 217 -11.39 -1.16 -2.21
N VAL A 218 -10.08 -0.93 -2.06
CA VAL A 218 -9.45 0.38 -2.18
C VAL A 218 -8.51 0.41 -3.37
N VAL A 219 -8.34 1.58 -3.96
CA VAL A 219 -7.45 1.76 -5.12
C VAL A 219 -6.37 2.78 -4.79
N ASP A 220 -5.11 2.40 -5.01
CA ASP A 220 -4.00 3.35 -5.00
C ASP A 220 -4.11 4.28 -6.21
N THR A 221 -4.28 5.57 -5.92
CA THR A 221 -4.41 6.65 -6.90
C THR A 221 -3.27 7.66 -6.80
N SER A 222 -2.22 7.32 -6.03
CA SER A 222 -1.04 8.17 -5.83
C SER A 222 -0.45 8.69 -7.14
N ARG A 223 -0.39 7.87 -8.19
CA ARG A 223 0.37 8.18 -9.42
C ARG A 223 -0.36 7.88 -10.74
N ASN A 224 -1.66 7.61 -10.69
CA ASN A 224 -2.41 7.10 -11.85
C ASN A 224 -3.15 8.16 -12.70
N GLY A 225 -2.86 9.45 -12.50
CA GLY A 225 -3.58 10.55 -13.16
C GLY A 225 -3.40 10.61 -14.68
N ASN A 226 -2.31 10.05 -15.21
CA ASN A 226 -2.07 9.89 -16.65
C ASN A 226 -2.15 8.42 -17.12
N GLY A 227 -2.69 7.53 -16.28
CA GLY A 227 -2.76 6.10 -16.56
C GLY A 227 -1.41 5.40 -16.64
N SER A 228 -1.42 4.12 -17.00
CA SER A 228 -0.22 3.31 -17.21
C SER A 228 0.26 3.42 -18.65
N ASN A 229 1.57 3.37 -18.85
CA ASN A 229 2.20 3.18 -20.17
C ASN A 229 2.78 1.76 -20.32
N GLY A 230 2.39 0.83 -19.45
CA GLY A 230 2.91 -0.54 -19.38
C GLY A 230 4.22 -0.69 -18.57
N GLN A 231 4.86 0.41 -18.20
CA GLN A 231 6.03 0.39 -17.31
C GLN A 231 5.60 0.64 -15.87
N TRP A 232 6.22 -0.08 -14.93
CA TRP A 232 5.95 0.07 -13.50
C TRP A 232 7.11 0.71 -12.74
N CYS A 233 8.35 0.61 -13.23
CA CYS A 233 9.53 1.05 -12.49
C CYS A 233 9.95 2.46 -12.93
N ASN A 234 9.59 3.49 -12.14
CA ASN A 234 9.85 4.91 -12.41
C ASN A 234 9.58 5.39 -13.86
N PRO A 235 8.41 5.10 -14.47
CA PRO A 235 8.03 5.67 -15.76
C PRO A 235 7.97 7.20 -15.75
N GLY A 236 8.41 7.82 -16.84
CA GLY A 236 8.23 9.26 -17.08
C GLY A 236 6.78 9.64 -17.46
N GLY A 237 6.45 10.93 -17.35
CA GLY A 237 5.15 11.48 -17.79
C GLY A 237 3.93 10.97 -17.01
N ARG A 238 4.13 10.39 -15.81
CA ARG A 238 3.02 10.02 -14.92
C ARG A 238 2.55 11.24 -14.15
N ARG A 239 1.33 11.19 -13.62
CA ARG A 239 0.71 12.31 -12.89
C ARG A 239 0.07 11.83 -11.60
N ILE A 240 0.13 12.65 -10.55
CA ILE A 240 -0.66 12.38 -9.34
C ILE A 240 -2.14 12.21 -9.70
N GLY A 241 -2.79 11.21 -9.11
CA GLY A 241 -4.21 10.93 -9.34
C GLY A 241 -5.11 11.67 -8.37
N ALA A 242 -6.32 11.14 -8.18
CA ALA A 242 -7.26 11.67 -7.18
C ALA A 242 -6.63 11.63 -5.78
N VAL A 243 -6.81 12.68 -4.99
CA VAL A 243 -6.34 12.70 -3.59
C VAL A 243 -7.11 11.69 -2.74
N SER A 244 -6.49 11.24 -1.64
CA SER A 244 -7.13 10.29 -0.71
C SER A 244 -8.53 10.75 -0.27
N GLN A 245 -9.55 9.93 -0.55
CA GLN A 245 -10.96 10.24 -0.30
C GLN A 245 -11.79 8.95 -0.11
N THR A 246 -12.90 9.08 0.62
CA THR A 246 -13.91 8.01 0.71
C THR A 246 -14.74 7.98 -0.57
N GLY A 247 -14.99 6.78 -1.07
CA GLY A 247 -15.66 6.53 -2.34
C GLY A 247 -14.83 6.92 -3.57
N GLY A 248 -15.34 6.55 -4.74
CA GLY A 248 -14.78 6.94 -6.03
C GLY A 248 -14.72 5.78 -7.00
N GLY A 249 -15.41 5.90 -8.14
CA GLY A 249 -15.41 4.88 -9.18
C GLY A 249 -15.92 3.51 -8.74
N GLY A 250 -16.68 3.38 -7.64
CA GLY A 250 -17.10 2.06 -7.14
C GLY A 250 -16.14 1.39 -6.16
N ALA A 251 -14.95 1.96 -5.94
CA ALA A 251 -14.09 1.63 -4.81
C ALA A 251 -14.67 2.21 -3.51
N GLU A 252 -14.39 1.55 -2.38
CA GLU A 252 -14.73 2.04 -1.05
C GLU A 252 -13.93 3.31 -0.72
N MET A 253 -12.66 3.35 -1.12
CA MET A 253 -11.77 4.52 -0.99
C MET A 253 -10.80 4.58 -2.16
N LEU A 254 -10.47 5.80 -2.56
CA LEU A 254 -9.26 6.09 -3.33
C LEU A 254 -8.21 6.58 -2.34
N LEU A 255 -7.03 5.98 -2.33
CA LEU A 255 -5.98 6.29 -1.36
C LEU A 255 -4.67 6.55 -2.07
N TRP A 256 -3.80 7.36 -1.47
CA TRP A 256 -2.39 7.39 -1.85
C TRP A 256 -1.65 6.37 -0.98
N LEU A 257 -1.49 5.15 -1.51
CA LEU A 257 -0.82 4.06 -0.80
C LEU A 257 0.69 4.12 -1.03
N LYS A 258 1.14 4.35 -2.27
CA LYS A 258 2.52 4.79 -2.55
C LYS A 258 2.67 6.29 -2.32
N THR A 259 3.78 6.72 -1.75
CA THR A 259 4.16 8.15 -1.66
C THR A 259 4.55 8.68 -3.05
N PRO A 260 3.85 9.67 -3.62
CA PRO A 260 4.29 10.28 -4.87
C PRO A 260 5.68 10.90 -4.74
N GLY A 261 6.58 10.55 -5.66
CA GLY A 261 7.97 11.00 -5.65
C GLY A 261 8.97 10.05 -4.98
N GLU A 262 8.52 9.04 -4.24
CA GLU A 262 9.42 7.95 -3.83
C GLU A 262 9.71 7.03 -5.01
N SER A 263 10.99 6.69 -5.17
CA SER A 263 11.47 5.80 -6.23
C SER A 263 10.91 4.38 -6.07
N ASP A 264 10.71 3.71 -7.20
CA ASP A 264 10.43 2.28 -7.32
C ASP A 264 11.73 1.43 -7.33
N GLY A 265 12.89 2.05 -7.53
CA GLY A 265 14.19 1.39 -7.67
C GLY A 265 15.12 2.05 -8.69
N ASN A 266 16.25 1.40 -8.98
CA ASN A 266 17.23 1.90 -9.95
C ASN A 266 16.77 1.63 -11.40
N CYS A 267 15.85 2.46 -11.90
CA CYS A 267 15.19 2.27 -13.20
C CYS A 267 14.55 3.58 -13.69
N GLY A 268 14.19 3.63 -14.98
CA GLY A 268 13.39 4.72 -15.56
C GLY A 268 13.98 6.11 -15.28
N VAL A 269 13.12 7.07 -14.92
CA VAL A 269 13.56 8.43 -14.54
C VAL A 269 14.21 8.49 -13.15
N GLY A 270 14.23 7.37 -12.41
CA GLY A 270 14.88 7.22 -11.11
C GLY A 270 16.21 6.44 -11.17
N GLY A 271 16.90 6.43 -12.31
CA GLY A 271 18.22 5.81 -12.42
C GLY A 271 19.18 6.28 -11.33
N GLY A 272 19.88 5.35 -10.70
CA GLY A 272 20.81 5.58 -9.58
C GLY A 272 20.17 5.67 -8.20
N SER A 273 18.84 5.55 -8.07
CA SER A 273 18.14 5.62 -6.79
C SER A 273 17.82 4.25 -6.19
N ALA A 274 17.56 4.22 -4.89
CA ALA A 274 17.04 3.05 -4.17
C ALA A 274 15.50 3.12 -4.03
N ALA A 275 14.83 1.97 -3.96
CA ALA A 275 13.39 1.92 -3.70
C ALA A 275 13.06 2.62 -2.37
N GLY A 276 12.03 3.47 -2.37
CA GLY A 276 11.63 4.29 -1.22
C GLY A 276 12.43 5.59 -1.02
N GLN A 277 13.49 5.83 -1.82
CA GLN A 277 14.18 7.12 -1.80
C GLN A 277 13.29 8.22 -2.38
N PHE A 278 13.08 9.32 -1.66
CA PHE A 278 12.36 10.47 -2.19
C PHE A 278 13.17 11.22 -3.26
N LEU A 279 12.59 11.39 -4.44
CA LEU A 279 13.19 12.04 -5.60
C LEU A 279 12.41 13.33 -5.92
N PRO A 280 12.89 14.51 -5.52
CA PRO A 280 12.12 15.76 -5.67
C PRO A 280 11.83 16.12 -7.12
N GLU A 281 12.73 15.78 -8.05
CA GLU A 281 12.50 16.03 -9.48
C GLU A 281 11.34 15.18 -10.02
N VAL A 282 11.29 13.90 -9.63
CA VAL A 282 10.20 12.98 -10.00
C VAL A 282 8.89 13.45 -9.37
N ALA A 283 8.93 13.82 -8.09
CA ALA A 283 7.77 14.37 -7.38
C ALA A 283 7.20 15.62 -8.07
N TYR A 284 8.08 16.57 -8.41
CA TYR A 284 7.69 17.82 -9.08
C TYR A 284 7.08 17.56 -10.47
N LYS A 285 7.74 16.75 -11.28
CA LYS A 285 7.24 16.33 -12.60
C LYS A 285 5.88 15.65 -12.53
N MET A 286 5.68 14.79 -11.52
CA MET A 286 4.42 14.08 -11.30
C MET A 286 3.25 14.98 -10.91
N ILE A 287 3.50 16.17 -10.37
CA ILE A 287 2.43 17.16 -10.13
C ILE A 287 1.84 17.63 -11.47
N TYR A 288 2.70 17.86 -12.47
CA TYR A 288 2.33 18.45 -13.74
C TYR A 288 2.13 17.44 -14.89
N GLY A 289 2.64 16.22 -14.74
CA GLY A 289 2.42 15.12 -15.69
C GLY A 289 3.35 15.08 -16.90
N TYR A 290 4.60 15.58 -16.79
CA TYR A 290 5.60 15.53 -17.87
C TYR A 290 6.91 14.84 -17.46
#